data_AF-A0A536P5W4-F1
#
_entry.id   AF-A0A536P5W4-F1
#
_cell.length_a   1.000
_cell.length_b   1.000
_cell.length_c   1.000
_cell.angle_alpha   90.00
_cell.angle_beta   90.00
_cell.angle_gamma   90.00
#
_symmetry.space_group_name_H-M   'P 1'
#
loop_
_entity.id
_entity.type
_entity.pdbx_description
1 polymer ?
#
loop_
_entity_poly.entity_id
_entity_poly.type
_entity_poly.pdbx_seq_one_letter_code
_entity_poly.pdbx_strand_id
1 'polypeptide(L)'
;MARSLRLLALAGSLAPLLFQVVLVIEESLQRSFLLSIGFDPMKSSFPSANALGPLGWMQTLNFILLGVLVIGFAYALHQGIPGGSAAGPICISIVGACTIVAGLFPTDLPVSSPPHTFHGLVHA
;
A
#
# COMPACT_ATOMS: atom_id res chain seq x y z
N MET A 1 18.30 -14.00 -18.43
CA MET A 1 17.12 -13.36 -17.79
C MET A 1 16.61 -12.26 -18.69
N ALA A 2 15.35 -12.32 -19.14
CA ALA A 2 14.77 -11.34 -20.04
C ALA A 2 14.79 -9.92 -19.42
N ARG A 3 15.00 -8.88 -20.23
CA ARG A 3 15.06 -7.46 -19.79
C ARG A 3 13.83 -7.08 -18.95
N SER A 4 12.66 -7.59 -19.29
CA SER A 4 11.39 -7.39 -18.57
C SER A 4 11.45 -7.88 -17.12
N LEU A 5 12.03 -9.05 -16.84
CA LEU A 5 12.13 -9.58 -15.47
C LEU A 5 13.03 -8.72 -14.59
N ARG A 6 14.11 -8.17 -15.16
CA ARG A 6 15.00 -7.24 -14.43
C ARG A 6 14.28 -5.93 -14.09
N LEU A 7 13.47 -5.41 -15.01
CA LEU A 7 12.67 -4.21 -14.78
C LEU A 7 11.61 -4.44 -13.71
N LEU A 8 10.91 -5.58 -13.74
CA LEU A 8 9.93 -5.95 -12.71
C LEU A 8 10.58 -6.08 -11.33
N ALA A 9 11.74 -6.75 -11.25
CA ALA A 9 12.49 -6.89 -10.01
C ALA A 9 12.92 -5.51 -9.45
N LEU A 10 13.48 -4.64 -10.30
CA LEU A 10 13.89 -3.29 -9.88
C LEU A 10 12.69 -2.45 -9.46
N ALA A 11 11.64 -2.40 -10.28
CA ALA A 11 10.46 -1.58 -10.02
C ALA A 11 9.77 -1.98 -8.72
N GLY A 12 9.57 -3.27 -8.48
CA GLY A 12 8.96 -3.71 -7.22
C GLY A 12 9.89 -3.62 -6.02
N SER A 13 11.22 -3.69 -6.18
CA SER A 13 12.16 -3.41 -5.08
C SER A 13 12.18 -1.93 -4.67
N LEU A 14 11.90 -1.02 -5.60
CA LEU A 14 11.80 0.42 -5.36
C LEU A 14 10.39 0.87 -4.97
N ALA A 15 9.38 0.02 -5.17
CA ALA A 15 7.98 0.37 -4.90
C ALA A 15 7.71 0.81 -3.45
N PRO A 16 8.27 0.17 -2.40
CA PRO A 16 8.08 0.64 -1.02
C PRO A 16 8.67 2.04 -0.78
N LEU A 17 9.80 2.37 -1.43
CA LEU A 17 10.40 3.70 -1.32
C LEU A 17 9.52 4.75 -2.00
N LEU A 18 9.01 4.45 -3.20
CA LEU A 18 8.08 5.33 -3.89
C LEU A 18 6.82 5.56 -3.06
N PHE A 19 6.26 4.50 -2.49
CA PHE A 19 5.09 4.57 -1.61
C PHE A 19 5.33 5.51 -0.43
N GLN A 20 6.48 5.37 0.24
CA GLN A 20 6.83 6.20 1.39
C GLN A 20 7.02 7.67 1.01
N VAL A 21 7.61 7.96 -0.16
CA VAL A 21 7.78 9.34 -0.65
C VAL A 21 6.41 9.98 -0.89
N VAL A 22 5.50 9.28 -1.57
CA VAL A 22 4.14 9.79 -1.82
C VAL A 22 3.39 9.99 -0.50
N LEU A 23 3.46 9.02 0.41
CA LEU A 23 2.83 9.09 1.73
C LEU A 23 3.29 10.33 2.51
N VAL A 24 4.60 10.59 2.59
CA VAL A 24 5.13 11.76 3.32
C VAL A 24 4.68 13.07 2.68
N ILE A 25 4.62 13.12 1.36
CA ILE A 25 4.11 14.30 0.64
C ILE A 25 2.64 14.52 0.97
N GLU A 26 1.81 13.49 0.88
CA GLU A 26 0.38 13.58 1.23
C GLU A 26 0.15 13.98 2.68
N GLU A 27 0.84 13.35 3.62
CA GLU A 27 0.72 13.68 5.04
C GLU A 27 1.09 15.14 5.30
N SER A 28 2.09 15.66 4.58
CA SER A 28 2.48 17.07 4.66
C SER A 28 1.41 18.00 4.08
N LEU A 29 0.83 17.65 2.94
CA LEU A 29 -0.21 18.44 2.26
C LEU A 29 -1.55 18.40 2.98
N GLN A 30 -1.89 17.27 3.62
CA GLN A 30 -3.18 17.03 4.27
C GLN A 30 -3.10 17.12 5.79
N ARG A 31 -1.97 17.54 6.37
CA ARG A 31 -1.73 17.56 7.82
C ARG A 31 -2.85 18.21 8.63
N SER A 32 -3.30 19.39 8.20
CA SER A 32 -4.36 20.12 8.92
C SER A 32 -5.69 19.35 8.92
N PHE A 33 -6.00 18.66 7.82
CA PHE A 33 -7.17 17.79 7.75
C PHE A 33 -7.01 16.57 8.67
N LEU A 34 -5.88 15.87 8.61
CA LEU A 34 -5.63 14.69 9.44
C LEU A 34 -5.76 15.01 10.93
N LEU A 35 -5.17 16.13 11.37
CA LEU A 35 -5.30 16.57 12.75
C LEU A 35 -6.75 16.88 13.15
N SER A 36 -7.57 17.40 12.22
CA SER A 36 -8.99 17.70 12.48
C SER A 36 -9.85 16.44 12.69
N ILE A 37 -9.43 15.30 12.14
CA ILE A 37 -10.10 14.00 12.30
C ILE A 37 -9.39 13.09 13.33
N GLY A 38 -8.42 13.63 14.08
CA GLY A 38 -7.76 12.92 15.18
C GLY A 38 -6.54 12.07 14.79
N PHE A 39 -6.05 12.17 13.55
CA PHE A 39 -4.82 11.51 13.12
C PHE A 39 -3.64 12.49 13.18
N ASP A 40 -2.62 12.16 13.98
CA ASP A 40 -1.36 12.93 14.05
C ASP A 40 -0.25 12.11 13.38
N PRO A 41 0.21 12.50 12.18
CA PRO A 41 1.30 11.82 11.45
C PRO A 41 2.57 11.60 12.29
N MET A 42 2.81 12.44 13.30
CA MET A 42 4.01 12.36 14.15
C MET A 42 3.84 11.48 15.39
N LYS A 43 2.63 11.00 15.68
CA LYS A 43 2.35 10.21 16.90
C LYS A 43 1.63 8.90 16.62
N SER A 44 0.57 8.97 15.82
CA SER A 44 -0.36 7.87 15.61
C SER A 44 -1.20 8.18 14.38
N SER A 45 -0.67 7.83 13.21
CA SER A 45 -1.38 7.88 11.94
C SER A 45 -1.07 6.60 11.17
N PHE A 46 -2.09 6.06 10.54
CA PHE A 46 -1.93 4.95 9.60
C PHE A 46 -1.89 5.54 8.19
N PRO A 47 -1.10 4.97 7.26
CA PRO A 47 -1.04 5.46 5.88
C PRO A 47 -2.43 5.59 5.22
N SER A 48 -3.37 4.70 5.57
CA SER A 48 -4.74 4.70 5.06
C SER A 48 -5.59 5.90 5.49
N ALA A 49 -5.21 6.62 6.56
CA ALA A 49 -5.92 7.82 6.98
C ALA A 49 -5.86 8.95 5.94
N ASN A 50 -4.80 9.00 5.12
CA ASN A 50 -4.69 9.98 4.03
C ASN A 50 -5.79 9.81 2.97
N ALA A 51 -6.30 8.58 2.80
CA ALA A 51 -7.39 8.28 1.88
C ALA A 51 -8.73 8.97 2.23
N LEU A 52 -8.88 9.45 3.47
CA LEU A 52 -10.07 10.14 3.95
C LEU A 52 -10.12 11.62 3.56
N GLY A 53 -8.97 12.20 3.21
CA GLY A 53 -8.89 13.63 2.95
C GLY A 53 -9.11 14.03 1.49
N PRO A 54 -9.01 15.32 1.18
CA PRO A 54 -9.28 15.85 -0.16
C PRO A 54 -8.40 15.27 -1.28
N LEU A 55 -7.19 14.81 -0.94
CA LEU A 55 -6.26 14.16 -1.86
C LEU A 55 -6.27 12.63 -1.70
N GLY A 56 -7.24 12.05 -1.01
CA GLY A 56 -7.24 10.63 -0.66
C GLY A 56 -7.24 9.65 -1.84
N TRP A 57 -7.70 10.09 -3.01
CA TRP A 57 -7.58 9.33 -4.25
C TRP A 57 -6.12 9.05 -4.63
N MET A 58 -5.19 9.96 -4.30
CA MET A 58 -3.75 9.76 -4.52
C MET A 58 -3.26 8.59 -3.66
N GLN A 59 -3.72 8.50 -2.41
CA GLN A 59 -3.32 7.42 -1.52
C GLN A 59 -3.87 6.08 -1.98
N THR A 60 -5.13 6.04 -2.43
CA THR A 60 -5.72 4.85 -3.05
C THR A 60 -4.89 4.38 -4.25
N LEU A 61 -4.49 5.29 -5.15
CA LEU A 61 -3.62 4.95 -6.28
C LEU A 61 -2.23 4.48 -5.82
N ASN A 62 -1.68 5.08 -4.77
CA ASN A 62 -0.40 4.72 -4.19
C ASN A 62 -0.40 3.27 -3.67
N PHE A 63 -1.45 2.87 -2.94
CA PHE A 63 -1.65 1.48 -2.51
C PHE A 63 -1.79 0.50 -3.68
N ILE A 64 -2.62 0.83 -4.68
CA ILE A 64 -2.83 -0.02 -5.85
C ILE A 64 -1.50 -0.20 -6.61
N LEU A 65 -0.77 0.89 -6.85
CA LEU A 65 0.51 0.85 -7.56
C LEU A 65 1.55 0.02 -6.80
N LEU A 66 1.67 0.23 -5.48
CA LEU A 66 2.55 -0.59 -4.63
C LEU A 66 2.22 -2.07 -4.77
N GLY A 67 0.94 -2.44 -4.62
CA GLY A 67 0.52 -3.84 -4.69
C GLY A 67 0.78 -4.49 -6.06
N VAL A 68 0.51 -3.78 -7.16
CA VAL A 68 0.83 -4.26 -8.53
C VAL A 68 2.33 -4.47 -8.70
N LEU A 69 3.17 -3.53 -8.24
CA LEU A 69 4.62 -3.63 -8.36
C LEU A 69 5.20 -4.75 -7.49
N VAL A 70 4.64 -4.99 -6.30
CA VAL A 70 5.01 -6.12 -5.43
C VAL A 70 4.65 -7.46 -6.06
N ILE A 71 3.48 -7.60 -6.70
CA ILE A 71 3.12 -8.80 -7.47
C ILE A 71 4.08 -9.00 -8.64
N GLY A 72 4.43 -7.92 -9.35
CA GLY A 72 5.43 -7.95 -10.41
C GLY A 72 6.80 -8.43 -9.93
N PHE A 73 7.23 -7.98 -8.74
CA PHE A 73 8.45 -8.45 -8.10
C PHE A 73 8.38 -9.93 -7.72
N ALA A 74 7.26 -10.39 -7.17
CA ALA A 74 7.06 -11.80 -6.85
C ALA A 74 7.19 -12.70 -8.09
N TYR A 75 6.59 -12.28 -9.21
CA TYR A 75 6.73 -12.97 -10.49
C TYR A 75 8.19 -13.00 -10.96
N ALA A 76 8.88 -11.85 -10.93
CA ALA A 76 10.29 -11.77 -11.31
C ALA A 76 11.20 -12.63 -10.41
N LEU A 77 10.90 -12.71 -9.11
CA LEU A 77 11.61 -13.53 -8.14
C LEU A 77 11.42 -15.02 -8.43
N HIS A 78 10.19 -15.46 -8.69
CA HIS A 78 9.90 -16.85 -9.04
C HIS A 78 10.66 -17.29 -10.30
N GLN A 79 10.64 -16.45 -11.34
CA GLN A 79 11.32 -16.72 -12.60
C GLN A 79 12.84 -16.55 -12.51
N GLY A 80 13.33 -15.80 -11.53
CA GLY A 80 14.74 -15.49 -11.32
C GLY A 80 15.51 -16.54 -10.52
N ILE A 81 14.82 -17.44 -9.81
CA ILE A 81 15.43 -18.47 -8.95
C ILE A 81 14.96 -19.87 -9.39
N PRO A 82 15.62 -20.48 -10.40
CA PRO A 82 15.30 -21.83 -10.85
C PRO A 82 15.47 -22.86 -9.72
N GLY A 83 14.47 -23.72 -9.53
CA GLY A 83 14.46 -24.72 -8.44
C GLY A 83 14.14 -24.16 -7.05
N GLY A 84 13.87 -22.86 -6.93
CA GLY A 84 13.40 -22.23 -5.69
C GLY A 84 11.95 -22.59 -5.35
N SER A 85 11.62 -22.53 -4.06
CA SER A 85 10.25 -22.75 -3.59
C SER A 85 9.29 -21.67 -4.13
N ALA A 86 8.11 -22.10 -4.59
CA ALA A 86 7.03 -21.19 -4.97
C ALA A 86 6.37 -20.50 -3.76
N ALA A 87 6.55 -21.01 -2.55
CA ALA A 87 5.90 -20.49 -1.35
C ALA A 87 6.24 -19.02 -1.09
N GLY A 88 7.52 -18.63 -1.24
CA GLY A 88 7.96 -17.24 -1.07
C GLY A 88 7.27 -16.27 -2.04
N PRO A 89 7.38 -16.48 -3.36
CA PRO A 89 6.67 -15.69 -4.36
C PRO A 89 5.14 -15.66 -4.16
N ILE A 90 4.52 -16.77 -3.74
CA ILE A 90 3.08 -16.82 -3.45
C ILE A 90 2.74 -15.89 -2.27
N CYS A 91 3.47 -15.98 -1.16
CA CYS A 91 3.27 -15.10 -0.01
C CYS A 91 3.43 -13.62 -0.38
N ILE A 92 4.45 -13.28 -1.16
CA ILE A 92 4.67 -11.89 -1.61
C ILE A 92 3.53 -11.42 -2.52
N SER A 93 3.03 -12.30 -3.40
CA SER A 93 1.89 -11.98 -4.27
C SER A 93 0.61 -11.73 -3.45
N ILE A 94 0.39 -12.50 -2.39
CA ILE A 94 -0.72 -12.30 -1.45
C ILE A 94 -0.59 -10.94 -0.75
N VAL A 95 0.62 -10.57 -0.28
CA VAL A 95 0.87 -9.25 0.31
C VAL A 95 0.52 -8.12 -0.67
N GLY A 96 0.94 -8.24 -1.93
CA GLY A 96 0.59 -7.26 -2.97
C GLY A 96 -0.92 -7.20 -3.23
N ALA A 97 -1.62 -8.34 -3.26
CA ALA A 97 -3.07 -8.39 -3.41
C ALA A 97 -3.80 -7.73 -2.24
N CYS A 98 -3.41 -8.03 -0.99
CA CYS A 98 -3.96 -7.38 0.19
C CYS A 98 -3.71 -5.87 0.18
N THR A 99 -2.56 -5.42 -0.34
CA THR A 99 -2.23 -4.00 -0.49
C THR A 99 -3.15 -3.30 -1.49
N ILE A 100 -3.49 -3.94 -2.62
CA ILE A 100 -4.48 -3.43 -3.58
C ILE A 100 -5.85 -3.30 -2.91
N VAL A 101 -6.26 -4.34 -2.18
CA VAL A 101 -7.53 -4.35 -1.44
C VAL A 101 -7.57 -3.19 -0.44
N ALA A 102 -6.51 -2.97 0.35
CA ALA A 102 -6.42 -1.86 1.29
C ALA A 102 -6.56 -0.47 0.62
N GLY A 103 -6.15 -0.32 -0.64
CA GLY A 103 -6.34 0.91 -1.41
C GLY A 103 -7.77 1.09 -1.93
N LEU A 104 -8.40 0.00 -2.38
CA LEU A 104 -9.77 0.01 -2.94
C LEU A 104 -10.85 0.30 -1.90
N PHE A 105 -10.61 -0.06 -0.64
CA PHE A 105 -11.53 0.15 0.45
C PHE A 105 -10.89 1.13 1.43
N PRO A 106 -11.23 2.44 1.45
CA PRO A 106 -10.66 3.39 2.42
C PRO A 106 -11.01 3.04 3.88
N THR A 107 -10.19 3.45 4.84
CA THR A 107 -10.45 3.20 6.28
C THR A 107 -11.64 4.04 6.79
N ASP A 108 -12.31 3.61 7.86
CA ASP A 108 -13.45 4.33 8.46
C ASP A 108 -13.00 5.54 9.33
N LEU A 109 -13.82 6.59 9.38
CA LEU A 109 -13.68 7.73 10.32
C LEU A 109 -14.37 7.42 11.67
N PRO A 110 -13.89 7.97 12.81
CA PRO A 110 -12.61 7.71 13.46
C PRO A 110 -12.57 6.36 14.23
N VAL A 111 -11.35 5.88 14.51
CA VAL A 111 -10.97 4.58 15.14
C VAL A 111 -11.56 4.33 16.55
N SER A 112 -12.28 5.30 17.14
CA SER A 112 -12.85 5.17 18.50
C SER A 112 -14.11 4.32 18.58
N SER A 113 -14.55 3.70 17.49
CA SER A 113 -15.72 2.81 17.48
C SER A 113 -15.42 1.58 16.63
N PRO A 114 -15.93 0.38 17.00
CA PRO A 114 -15.73 -0.83 16.22
C PRO A 114 -16.16 -0.61 14.75
N PRO A 115 -15.50 -1.25 13.77
CA PRO A 115 -15.81 -1.02 12.36
C PRO A 115 -17.31 -1.19 12.11
N HIS A 116 -17.94 -0.12 11.62
CA HIS A 116 -19.39 -0.07 11.38
C HIS A 116 -19.74 -0.35 9.91
N THR A 117 -18.73 -0.40 9.04
CA THR A 117 -18.89 -0.69 7.62
C THR A 117 -18.01 -1.85 7.16
N PHE A 118 -18.34 -2.43 6.01
CA PHE A 118 -17.50 -3.43 5.35
C PHE A 118 -16.09 -2.88 5.05
N HIS A 119 -15.97 -1.57 4.77
CA HIS A 119 -14.69 -0.91 4.54
C HIS A 119 -13.81 -0.93 5.79
N GLY A 120 -14.35 -0.60 6.96
CA GLY A 120 -13.62 -0.66 8.23
C GLY A 120 -13.13 -2.06 8.59
N LEU A 121 -13.91 -3.11 8.28
CA LEU A 121 -13.50 -4.51 8.53
C LEU A 121 -12.28 -4.96 7.72
N VAL A 122 -12.05 -4.37 6.54
CA VAL A 122 -10.85 -4.66 5.73
C VAL A 122 -9.57 -4.12 6.41
N HIS A 123 -9.71 -3.14 7.31
CA HIS A 123 -8.60 -2.46 8.01
C HIS A 123 -8.42 -2.84 9.48
N ALA A 124 -9.33 -3.65 10.05
CA ALA A 124 -9.30 -4.08 11.45
C ALA A 124 -8.41 -5.31 11.67
#